data_AF-A0AAD2BTN5-F1
#
_entry.id   AF-A0AAD2BTN5-F1
#
_cell.length_a   1.000
_cell.length_b   1.000
_cell.length_c   1.000
_cell.angle_alpha   90.00
_cell.angle_beta   90.00
_cell.angle_gamma   90.00
#
_symmetry.space_group_name_H-M   'P 1'
#
loop_
_entity.id
_entity.type
_entity.pdbx_description
1 polymer ?
#
loop_
_entity_poly.entity_id
_entity_poly.type
_entity_poly.pdbx_seq_one_letter_code
_entity_poly.pdbx_strand_id
1 'polypeptide(L)'
;MQSDFQKWEEAPAINRAACILNFISIKAGRWPGCTIAWGTRRVGLVPDPGTNVYGRNNFTIHGSWFPGSIGCIDLTNSMESFAKEFLLYAKDMELAVRY
;
A
#
# COMPACT_ATOMS: atom_id res chain seq x y z
N MET A 1 -7.34 -0.71 -7.10
CA MET A 1 -8.59 -1.41 -7.42
C MET A 1 -9.19 -2.01 -6.16
N GLN A 2 -10.51 -2.06 -6.04
CA GLN A 2 -11.23 -2.66 -4.92
C GLN A 2 -10.82 -4.12 -4.69
N SER A 3 -10.65 -4.86 -5.79
CA SER A 3 -10.19 -6.25 -5.78
C SER A 3 -8.75 -6.44 -5.29
N ASP A 4 -7.94 -5.38 -5.25
CA ASP A 4 -6.56 -5.39 -4.77
C ASP A 4 -6.40 -4.60 -3.46
N PHE A 5 -7.48 -4.49 -2.69
CA PHE A 5 -7.41 -4.00 -1.32
C PHE A 5 -6.77 -5.07 -0.43
N GLN A 6 -5.82 -4.66 0.41
CA GLN A 6 -5.01 -5.59 1.21
C GLN A 6 -4.98 -5.15 2.67
N LYS A 7 -5.13 -6.14 3.57
CA LYS A 7 -5.08 -5.95 5.02
C LYS A 7 -3.89 -6.69 5.63
N TRP A 8 -3.23 -6.05 6.59
CA TRP A 8 -2.09 -6.65 7.27
C TRP A 8 -2.44 -7.94 8.01
N GLU A 9 -3.61 -8.02 8.65
CA GLU A 9 -4.05 -9.21 9.37
C GLU A 9 -4.28 -10.43 8.46
N GLU A 10 -4.57 -10.19 7.18
CA GLU A 10 -4.76 -11.21 6.13
C GLU A 10 -3.42 -11.62 5.49
N ALA A 11 -2.30 -10.93 5.81
CA ALA A 11 -0.99 -11.33 5.35
C ALA A 11 -0.57 -12.68 5.99
N PRO A 12 0.16 -13.55 5.25
CA PRO A 12 0.63 -14.82 5.77
C PRO A 12 1.31 -14.67 7.14
N ALA A 13 0.98 -15.54 8.09
CA ALA A 13 1.50 -15.48 9.46
C ALA A 13 3.03 -15.46 9.52
N ILE A 14 3.70 -16.13 8.58
CA ILE A 14 5.17 -16.09 8.45
C ILE A 14 5.70 -14.69 8.11
N ASN A 15 5.00 -13.94 7.25
CA ASN A 15 5.37 -12.56 6.91
C ASN A 15 5.10 -11.62 8.09
N ARG A 16 4.01 -11.85 8.82
CA ARG A 16 3.69 -11.11 10.05
C ARG A 16 4.68 -11.40 11.18
N ALA A 17 5.13 -12.64 11.32
CA ALA A 17 6.10 -13.07 12.32
C ALA A 17 7.53 -12.60 11.99
N ALA A 18 7.98 -12.76 10.74
CA ALA A 18 9.28 -12.25 10.28
C ALA A 18 9.41 -10.73 10.49
N CYS A 19 8.28 -10.02 10.37
CA CYS A 19 8.17 -8.60 10.65
C CYS A 19 8.35 -8.24 12.14
N ILE A 20 7.66 -8.96 13.05
CA ILE A 20 7.75 -8.71 14.50
C ILE A 20 9.13 -9.10 15.06
N LEU A 21 9.76 -10.13 14.49
CA LEU A 21 11.01 -10.70 15.01
C LEU A 21 12.28 -10.00 14.50
N ASN A 22 12.18 -9.01 13.61
CA ASN A 22 13.27 -8.14 13.12
C ASN A 22 14.56 -8.86 12.62
N PHE A 23 14.55 -10.19 12.45
CA PHE A 23 15.78 -10.99 12.42
C PHE A 23 16.28 -11.37 11.03
N ILE A 24 15.60 -10.95 9.97
CA ILE A 24 16.08 -11.16 8.61
C ILE A 24 15.47 -10.07 7.76
N SER A 25 16.31 -9.36 7.01
CA SER A 25 15.95 -8.34 6.03
C SER A 25 15.19 -8.97 4.84
N ILE A 26 14.08 -9.64 5.13
CA ILE A 26 13.20 -10.24 4.14
C ILE A 26 12.48 -9.09 3.43
N LYS A 27 13.08 -8.62 2.34
CA LYS A 27 12.41 -7.85 1.29
C LYS A 27 11.55 -8.76 0.41
N ALA A 28 10.95 -9.79 0.99
CA ALA A 28 10.15 -10.78 0.28
C ALA A 28 8.75 -10.86 0.87
N GLY A 29 7.79 -11.24 0.03
CA GLY A 29 6.39 -11.23 0.38
C GLY A 29 5.73 -9.87 0.17
N ARG A 30 4.44 -9.79 0.50
CA ARG A 30 3.61 -8.65 0.15
C ARG A 30 4.01 -7.36 0.90
N TRP A 31 4.63 -7.42 2.09
CA TRP A 31 4.80 -6.26 2.99
C TRP A 31 6.27 -5.96 3.37
N PRO A 32 7.15 -5.62 2.41
CA PRO A 32 8.59 -5.47 2.66
C PRO A 32 8.92 -4.26 3.55
N GLY A 33 9.43 -4.45 4.76
CA GLY A 33 9.61 -3.33 5.70
C GLY A 33 8.35 -3.00 6.50
N CYS A 34 7.40 -3.95 6.57
CA CYS A 34 6.37 -4.00 7.60
C CYS A 34 5.35 -2.86 7.60
N THR A 35 4.51 -2.83 8.64
CA THR A 35 3.55 -1.76 8.91
C THR A 35 4.21 -0.40 9.11
N ILE A 36 5.51 -0.34 9.44
CA ILE A 36 6.27 0.91 9.51
C ILE A 36 6.32 1.58 8.13
N ALA A 37 6.61 0.82 7.07
CA ALA A 37 6.70 1.35 5.71
C ALA A 37 5.36 1.40 4.95
N TRP A 38 4.40 0.54 5.31
CA TRP A 38 3.20 0.29 4.49
C TRP A 38 1.88 0.41 5.25
N GLY A 39 1.91 0.68 6.56
CA GLY A 39 0.72 0.70 7.41
C GLY A 39 0.04 -0.68 7.48
N THR A 40 -1.20 -0.69 7.95
CA THR A 40 -2.05 -1.88 8.11
C THR A 40 -3.00 -2.12 6.94
N ARG A 41 -3.12 -1.13 6.04
CA ARG A 41 -4.00 -1.14 4.86
C ARG A 41 -3.23 -0.59 3.68
N ARG A 42 -3.48 -1.16 2.50
CA ARG A 42 -3.03 -0.61 1.23
C ARG A 42 -3.91 -1.09 0.09
N VAL A 43 -3.85 -0.39 -1.02
CA VAL A 43 -4.55 -0.78 -2.25
C VAL A 43 -3.64 -0.55 -3.45
N GLY A 44 -3.64 -1.47 -4.41
CA GLY A 44 -2.89 -1.30 -5.65
C GLY A 44 -3.45 -0.20 -6.54
N LEU A 45 -2.53 0.51 -7.19
CA LEU A 45 -2.80 1.50 -8.22
C LEU A 45 -2.45 0.92 -9.59
N VAL A 46 -3.33 1.18 -10.55
CA VAL A 46 -3.06 0.93 -11.96
C VAL A 46 -2.82 2.28 -12.60
N PRO A 47 -1.63 2.53 -13.19
CA PRO A 47 -1.40 3.76 -13.93
C PRO A 47 -2.34 3.83 -15.13
N ASP A 48 -2.93 5.00 -15.36
CA ASP A 48 -3.76 5.21 -16.54
C ASP A 48 -2.93 5.05 -17.82
N PRO A 49 -3.54 4.59 -18.93
CA PRO A 49 -2.85 4.47 -20.21
C PRO A 49 -2.13 5.76 -20.60
N GLY A 50 -0.83 5.66 -20.90
CA GLY A 50 0.01 6.81 -21.25
C GLY A 50 0.71 7.47 -20.06
N THR A 51 0.43 7.07 -18.82
CA THR A 51 1.20 7.51 -17.64
C THR A 51 2.65 7.04 -17.76
N ASN A 52 3.61 7.96 -17.84
CA ASN A 52 5.02 7.61 -17.82
C ASN A 52 5.48 7.22 -16.40
N VAL A 53 5.61 5.92 -16.18
CA VAL A 53 6.05 5.35 -14.91
C VAL A 53 7.56 5.09 -14.84
N TYR A 54 8.34 5.54 -15.83
CA TYR A 54 9.80 5.39 -15.88
C TYR A 54 10.30 3.96 -15.61
N GLY A 55 9.60 2.97 -16.19
CA GLY A 55 9.95 1.55 -16.05
C GLY A 55 9.53 0.91 -14.72
N ARG A 56 8.74 1.58 -13.90
CA ARG A 56 8.33 1.10 -12.57
C ARG A 56 6.91 0.56 -12.53
N ASN A 57 6.63 -0.28 -11.54
CA ASN A 57 5.35 -0.96 -11.36
C ASN A 57 5.04 -1.17 -9.85
N ASN A 58 3.94 -1.87 -9.56
CA ASN A 58 3.51 -2.21 -8.20
C ASN A 58 3.26 -1.00 -7.29
N PHE A 59 2.65 0.05 -7.85
CA PHE A 59 2.26 1.24 -7.10
C PHE A 59 1.09 0.95 -6.16
N THR A 60 1.07 1.63 -5.03
CA THR A 60 0.01 1.50 -4.03
C THR A 60 -0.38 2.86 -3.47
N ILE A 61 -1.62 2.96 -2.99
CA ILE A 61 -1.96 3.88 -1.91
C ILE A 61 -1.74 3.09 -0.62
N HIS A 62 -0.91 3.60 0.29
CA HIS A 62 -0.58 2.92 1.53
C HIS A 62 -0.52 3.90 2.70
N GLY A 63 -0.49 3.36 3.90
CA GLY A 63 -0.10 4.11 5.08
C GLY A 63 1.39 3.93 5.38
N SER A 64 1.86 4.56 6.43
CA SER A 64 3.22 4.43 6.93
C SER A 64 3.29 5.10 8.30
N TRP A 65 4.38 4.89 9.02
CA TRP A 65 4.69 5.68 10.23
C TRP A 65 5.32 7.03 9.91
N PHE A 66 5.99 7.14 8.76
CA PHE A 66 6.76 8.32 8.37
C PHE A 66 6.46 8.66 6.91
N PRO A 67 6.19 9.93 6.58
CA PRO A 67 5.85 10.32 5.22
C PRO A 67 7.00 10.01 4.28
N GLY A 68 6.70 9.28 3.22
CA GLY A 68 7.67 9.02 2.17
C GLY A 68 7.21 7.92 1.22
N SER A 69 7.41 8.16 -0.06
CA SER A 69 7.20 7.14 -1.07
C SER A 69 8.19 7.35 -2.20
N ILE A 70 8.45 6.28 -2.95
CA ILE A 70 9.15 6.38 -4.21
C ILE A 70 8.06 6.46 -5.30
N GLY A 71 7.09 7.36 -5.22
CA GLY A 71 6.00 7.49 -6.21
C GLY A 71 4.77 6.59 -6.00
N CYS A 72 4.69 5.88 -4.88
CA CYS A 72 3.39 5.48 -4.33
C CYS A 72 2.68 6.70 -3.71
N ILE A 73 1.44 6.54 -3.28
CA ILE A 73 0.73 7.58 -2.53
C ILE A 73 0.71 7.17 -1.06
N ASP A 74 1.50 7.86 -0.25
CA ASP A 74 1.59 7.61 1.19
C ASP A 74 0.63 8.54 1.94
N LEU A 75 -0.40 7.95 2.53
CA LEU A 75 -1.39 8.64 3.35
C LEU A 75 -1.02 8.65 4.83
N THR A 76 0.11 8.03 5.24
CA THR A 76 0.54 7.90 6.63
C THR A 76 -0.61 7.37 7.52
N ASN A 77 -1.05 8.16 8.51
CA ASN A 77 -2.14 7.83 9.43
C ASN A 77 -3.54 8.00 8.80
N SER A 78 -3.68 8.73 7.69
CA SER A 78 -4.96 8.92 7.00
C SER A 78 -5.42 7.70 6.21
N MET A 79 -4.55 6.70 6.05
CA MET A 79 -4.87 5.48 5.28
C MET A 79 -6.07 4.71 5.86
N GLU A 80 -6.26 4.70 7.18
CA GLU A 80 -7.39 3.99 7.80
C GLU A 80 -8.74 4.66 7.50
N SER A 81 -8.80 6.00 7.52
CA SER A 81 -10.00 6.74 7.14
C SER A 81 -10.31 6.56 5.66
N PHE A 82 -9.29 6.70 4.81
CA PHE A 82 -9.41 6.43 3.37
C PHE A 82 -9.91 5.00 3.11
N ALA A 83 -9.35 3.99 3.77
CA ALA A 83 -9.76 2.61 3.59
C ALA A 83 -11.26 2.38 3.89
N LYS A 84 -11.78 3.02 4.95
CA LYS A 84 -13.20 2.93 5.29
C LYS A 84 -14.08 3.52 4.20
N GLU A 85 -13.76 4.71 3.72
CA GLU A 85 -14.50 5.39 2.67
C GLU A 85 -14.41 4.63 1.34
N PHE A 86 -13.21 4.18 0.99
CA PHE A 86 -12.95 3.43 -0.23
C PHE A 86 -13.78 2.13 -0.26
N LEU A 87 -13.73 1.32 0.80
CA LEU A 87 -14.51 0.09 0.88
C LEU A 87 -16.02 0.35 0.91
N LEU A 88 -16.46 1.45 1.54
CA LEU A 88 -17.88 1.84 1.55
C LEU A 88 -18.38 2.24 0.17
N TYR A 89 -17.56 2.95 -0.61
CA TYR A 89 -17.91 3.36 -1.97
C TYR A 89 -18.05 2.17 -2.93
N ALA A 90 -17.35 1.07 -2.64
CA ALA A 90 -17.45 -0.22 -3.32
C ALA A 90 -17.28 -0.15 -4.86
N LYS A 91 -16.56 0.86 -5.35
CA LYS A 91 -16.20 1.04 -6.77
C LYS A 91 -14.75 1.45 -6.90
N ASP A 92 -14.16 1.14 -8.06
CA ASP A 92 -12.87 1.69 -8.47
C ASP A 92 -13.01 3.19 -8.72
N MET A 93 -11.90 3.92 -8.51
CA MET A 93 -11.85 5.38 -8.64
C MET A 93 -10.68 5.77 -9.53
N GLU A 94 -10.92 6.69 -10.45
CA GLU A 94 -9.87 7.38 -11.19
C GLU A 94 -9.26 8.47 -10.31
N LEU A 95 -7.93 8.56 -10.29
CA LEU A 95 -7.21 9.49 -9.43
C LEU A 95 -6.31 10.39 -10.27
N ALA A 96 -6.71 11.66 -10.38
CA ALA A 96 -5.86 12.69 -10.97
C ALA A 96 -4.92 13.28 -9.92
N VAL A 97 -3.63 12.96 -10.01
CA VAL A 97 -2.59 13.55 -9.16
C VAL A 97 -2.02 14.79 -9.87
N ARG A 98 -2.05 15.93 -9.19
CA ARG A 98 -1.49 17.21 -9.67
C ARG A 98 -0.53 17.75 -8.61
N TYR A 99 0.62 18.24 -9.06
CA TYR A 99 1.65 18.85 -8.21
C TYR A 99 1.60 20.37 -8.32
#